data_AF-A0A4Q3D6N9-F1
#
_entry.id   AF-A0A4Q3D6N9-F1
#
_cell.length_a   1.000
_cell.length_b   1.000
_cell.length_c   1.000
_cell.angle_alpha   90.00
_cell.angle_beta   90.00
_cell.angle_gamma   90.00
#
_symmetry.space_group_name_H-M   'P 1'
#
loop_
_entity.id
_entity.type
_entity.pdbx_description
1 polymer ?
#
loop_
_entity_poly.entity_id
_entity_poly.type
_entity_poly.pdbx_seq_one_letter_code
_entity_poly.pdbx_strand_id
1 'polypeptide(L)'
;IEYAINRYVNETNRLYGVLDRRLAGREFVAGSGYSIADMAIYPWIVPHEAHKQDLNQFPNVKRWFDAIAARPATIRAYEKGGEVRSYVTPMTDEQRKILFGQTAGSTAKG
;
A
#
# COMPACT_ATOMS: atom_id res chain seq x y z
N ILE A 1 3.54 -11.48 -21.10
CA ILE A 1 3.54 -10.34 -20.13
C ILE A 1 2.11 -9.89 -19.82
N GLU A 2 1.23 -9.76 -20.82
CA GLU A 2 -0.17 -9.34 -20.64
C GLU A 2 -0.97 -10.18 -19.61
N TYR A 3 -0.89 -11.51 -19.67
CA TYR A 3 -1.54 -12.37 -18.67
C TYR A 3 -1.12 -12.04 -17.22
N ALA A 4 0.17 -11.81 -16.98
CA ALA A 4 0.67 -11.48 -15.65
C ALA A 4 0.15 -10.13 -15.17
N ILE A 5 0.15 -9.11 -16.03
CA ILE A 5 -0.42 -7.79 -15.72
C ILE A 5 -1.90 -7.93 -15.38
N ASN A 6 -2.69 -8.56 -16.24
CA ASN A 6 -4.14 -8.71 -16.04
C ASN A 6 -4.45 -9.51 -14.76
N ARG A 7 -3.69 -10.57 -14.49
CA ARG A 7 -3.81 -11.34 -13.25
C ARG A 7 -3.64 -10.46 -12.02
N TYR A 8 -2.57 -9.65 -11.96
CA TYR A 8 -2.29 -8.82 -10.78
C TYR A 8 -3.23 -7.63 -10.67
N VAL A 9 -3.63 -6.99 -11.77
CA VAL A 9 -4.66 -5.94 -11.76
C VAL A 9 -5.99 -6.47 -11.21
N ASN A 10 -6.41 -7.65 -11.67
CA ASN A 10 -7.66 -8.27 -11.21
C ASN A 10 -7.58 -8.71 -9.74
N GLU A 11 -6.44 -9.23 -9.30
CA GLU A 11 -6.25 -9.58 -7.89
C GLU A 11 -6.25 -8.33 -6.99
N THR A 12 -5.62 -7.23 -7.42
CA THR A 12 -5.69 -5.96 -6.69
C THR A 12 -7.12 -5.44 -6.61
N ASN A 13 -7.89 -5.51 -7.72
CA ASN A 13 -9.30 -5.15 -7.73
C ASN A 13 -10.11 -5.99 -6.72
N ARG A 14 -9.88 -7.30 -6.67
CA ARG A 14 -10.50 -8.21 -5.70
C ARG A 14 -10.18 -7.81 -4.25
N LEU A 15 -8.94 -7.43 -3.96
CA LEU A 15 -8.51 -6.97 -2.63
C LEU A 15 -9.20 -5.65 -2.24
N TYR A 16 -9.39 -4.72 -3.19
CA TYR A 16 -10.18 -3.50 -2.95
C TYR A 16 -11.62 -3.84 -2.60
N GLY A 17 -12.23 -4.81 -3.29
CA GLY A 17 -13.58 -5.31 -2.96
C GLY A 17 -13.68 -5.98 -1.58
N VAL A 18 -12.63 -6.66 -1.11
CA VAL A 18 -12.56 -7.20 0.26
C VAL A 18 -12.54 -6.07 1.29
N LEU A 19 -11.71 -5.05 1.07
CA LEU A 19 -11.61 -3.90 1.96
C LEU A 19 -12.91 -3.08 1.97
N ASP A 20 -13.54 -2.87 0.82
CA ASP A 20 -14.82 -2.16 0.70
C ASP A 20 -15.91 -2.83 1.53
N ARG A 21 -16.06 -4.16 1.38
CA ARG A 21 -17.01 -4.94 2.19
C ARG A 21 -16.67 -4.90 3.67
N ARG A 22 -15.38 -4.90 4.03
CA ARG A 22 -14.96 -4.79 5.43
C ARG A 22 -15.36 -3.45 6.03
N LEU A 23 -15.31 -2.37 5.25
CA LEU A 23 -15.64 -1.01 5.67
C LEU A 23 -17.14 -0.69 5.60
N ALA A 24 -17.97 -1.59 5.04
CA ALA A 24 -19.41 -1.42 5.04
C ALA A 24 -19.96 -1.33 6.47
N GLY A 25 -20.59 -0.19 6.79
CA GLY A 25 -21.11 0.10 8.13
C GLY A 25 -20.04 0.33 9.21
N ARG A 26 -18.77 0.50 8.83
CA ARG A 26 -17.66 0.75 9.76
C ARG A 26 -16.91 2.01 9.37
N GLU A 27 -16.62 2.86 10.35
CA GLU A 27 -15.85 4.08 10.10
C GLU A 27 -14.38 3.75 9.77
N PHE A 28 -13.83 2.74 10.45
CA PHE A 28 -12.43 2.29 10.33
C PHE A 28 -12.35 0.76 10.25
N VAL A 29 -11.21 0.22 9.81
CA VAL A 29 -11.05 -1.21 9.51
C VAL A 29 -11.31 -2.11 10.74
N ALA A 30 -10.93 -1.64 11.93
CA ALA A 30 -11.16 -2.33 13.20
C ALA A 30 -12.58 -2.11 13.79
N GLY A 31 -13.35 -1.18 13.25
CA GLY A 31 -14.72 -0.87 13.69
C GLY A 31 -14.83 0.30 14.66
N SER A 32 -14.30 0.17 15.88
CA SER A 32 -14.56 1.10 17.01
C SER A 32 -13.81 2.44 16.94
N GLY A 33 -12.86 2.59 16.02
CA GLY A 33 -12.08 3.81 15.85
C GLY A 33 -10.84 3.61 14.97
N TYR A 34 -10.15 4.71 14.67
CA TYR A 34 -8.90 4.69 13.92
C TYR A 34 -7.82 3.91 14.66
N SER A 35 -7.13 3.03 13.95
CA SER A 35 -6.19 2.08 14.55
C SER A 35 -4.93 1.90 13.72
N ILE A 36 -3.98 1.12 14.25
CA ILE A 36 -2.79 0.70 13.50
C ILE A 36 -3.14 -0.09 12.22
N ALA A 37 -4.31 -0.72 12.15
CA ALA A 37 -4.75 -1.39 10.93
C ALA A 37 -4.99 -0.39 9.80
N ASP A 38 -5.61 0.75 10.11
CA ASP A 38 -5.83 1.82 9.14
C ASP A 38 -4.50 2.44 8.70
N MET A 39 -3.59 2.68 9.65
CA MET A 39 -2.23 3.17 9.37
C MET A 39 -1.45 2.23 8.45
N ALA A 40 -1.59 0.91 8.64
CA ALA A 40 -0.88 -0.09 7.84
C ALA A 40 -1.47 -0.26 6.44
N ILE A 41 -2.79 -0.11 6.29
CA ILE A 41 -3.48 -0.33 5.01
C ILE A 41 -3.48 0.93 4.13
N TYR A 42 -3.67 2.12 4.72
CA TYR A 42 -3.83 3.37 3.97
C TYR A 42 -2.72 3.64 2.93
N PRO A 43 -1.41 3.48 3.26
CA PRO A 43 -0.36 3.72 2.29
C PRO A 43 -0.41 2.81 1.04
N TRP A 44 -0.99 1.61 1.15
CA TRP A 44 -1.19 0.70 0.01
C TRP A 44 -2.34 1.12 -0.91
N ILE A 45 -3.24 1.99 -0.44
CA ILE A 45 -4.36 2.51 -1.24
C ILE A 45 -3.99 3.84 -1.90
N VAL A 46 -3.06 4.62 -1.34
CA VAL A 46 -2.61 5.88 -1.94
C VAL A 46 -2.27 5.78 -3.44
N PRO A 47 -1.48 4.80 -3.92
CA PRO A 47 -1.16 4.65 -5.34
C PRO A 47 -2.24 3.89 -6.15
N HIS A 48 -3.53 3.97 -5.77
CA HIS A 48 -4.63 3.27 -6.44
C HIS A 48 -4.68 3.47 -7.97
N GLU A 49 -4.38 4.68 -8.49
CA GLU A 49 -4.33 4.94 -9.92
C GLU A 49 -3.23 4.12 -10.61
N ALA A 50 -2.05 4.01 -10.00
CA ALA A 50 -0.95 3.19 -10.50
C ALA A 50 -1.30 1.70 -10.46
N HIS A 51 -2.17 1.29 -9.54
CA HIS A 51 -2.76 -0.05 -9.49
C HIS A 51 -3.88 -0.27 -10.51
N LYS A 52 -4.24 0.74 -11.31
CA LYS A 52 -5.37 0.74 -12.25
C LYS A 52 -6.71 0.53 -11.57
N GLN A 53 -6.88 1.09 -10.37
CA GLN A 53 -8.14 1.02 -9.62
C GLN A 53 -8.80 2.40 -9.57
N ASP A 54 -10.13 2.43 -9.76
CA ASP A 54 -10.95 3.62 -9.59
C ASP A 54 -11.69 3.54 -8.24
N LEU A 55 -11.36 4.44 -7.31
CA LEU A 55 -12.00 4.46 -5.98
C LEU A 55 -13.51 4.71 -6.03
N ASN A 56 -14.04 5.29 -7.12
CA ASN A 56 -15.48 5.48 -7.27
C ASN A 56 -16.25 4.16 -7.38
N GLN A 57 -15.58 3.06 -7.72
CA GLN A 57 -16.15 1.70 -7.72
C GLN A 57 -16.22 1.07 -6.32
N PHE A 58 -15.58 1.71 -5.32
CA PHE A 58 -15.45 1.21 -3.95
C PHE A 58 -15.84 2.30 -2.95
N PRO A 59 -17.15 2.59 -2.80
CA PRO A 59 -17.62 3.76 -2.06
C PRO A 59 -17.20 3.78 -0.59
N ASN A 60 -17.11 2.62 0.08
CA ASN A 60 -16.68 2.54 1.47
C ASN A 60 -15.18 2.76 1.60
N VAL A 61 -14.39 2.23 0.66
CA VAL A 61 -12.94 2.51 0.58
C VAL A 61 -12.70 3.98 0.32
N LYS A 62 -13.41 4.58 -0.64
CA LYS A 62 -13.28 6.00 -0.98
C LYS A 62 -13.55 6.89 0.24
N ARG A 63 -14.68 6.67 0.93
CA ARG A 63 -15.03 7.40 2.17
C ARG A 63 -13.92 7.28 3.21
N TRP A 64 -13.45 6.06 3.47
CA TRP A 64 -12.39 5.78 4.45
C TRP A 64 -11.06 6.43 4.06
N PHE A 65 -10.71 6.37 2.78
CA PHE A 65 -9.50 6.97 2.22
C PHE A 65 -9.51 8.48 2.39
N ASP A 66 -10.59 9.14 1.97
CA ASP A 66 -10.76 10.60 2.08
C ASP A 66 -10.72 11.04 3.56
N ALA A 67 -11.37 10.28 4.45
CA ALA A 67 -11.36 10.56 5.88
C ALA A 67 -9.96 10.47 6.50
N ILE A 68 -9.13 9.50 6.10
CA ILE A 68 -7.75 9.38 6.58
C ILE A 68 -6.85 10.45 5.97
N ALA A 69 -7.02 10.75 4.68
CA ALA A 69 -6.28 11.80 3.98
C ALA A 69 -6.47 13.17 4.63
N ALA A 70 -7.69 13.47 5.10
CA ALA A 70 -8.01 14.73 5.76
C ALA A 70 -7.45 14.87 7.19
N ARG A 71 -6.90 13.80 7.79
CA ARG A 71 -6.39 13.87 9.17
C ARG A 71 -5.14 14.76 9.22
N PRO A 72 -5.02 15.70 10.17
CA PRO A 72 -3.84 16.55 10.29
C PRO A 72 -2.52 15.78 10.46
N ALA A 73 -2.57 14.62 11.14
CA ALA A 73 -1.40 13.76 11.29
C ALA A 73 -0.98 13.09 9.97
N THR A 74 -1.94 12.69 9.13
CA THR A 74 -1.66 12.12 7.81
C THR A 74 -1.04 13.17 6.90
N ILE A 75 -1.61 14.37 6.84
CA ILE A 75 -1.07 15.49 6.04
C ILE A 75 0.39 15.76 6.42
N ARG A 76 0.68 15.97 7.72
CA ARG A 76 2.06 16.19 8.20
C ARG A 76 3.01 15.03 7.87
N ALA A 77 2.52 13.79 7.91
CA ALA A 77 3.34 12.63 7.58
C ALA A 77 3.72 12.59 6.09
N TYR A 78 2.79 12.92 5.20
CA TYR A 78 3.05 12.92 3.75
C TYR A 78 3.86 14.14 3.30
N GLU A 79 3.71 15.29 3.97
CA GLU A 79 4.59 16.46 3.79
C GLU A 79 6.06 16.10 4.08
N LYS A 80 6.31 15.39 5.20
CA LYS A 80 7.66 14.91 5.56
C LYS A 80 8.11 13.71 4.74
N GLY A 81 7.18 12.93 4.20
CA GLY A 81 7.47 11.67 3.50
C GLY A 81 8.43 11.84 2.31
N GLY A 82 8.45 13.01 1.67
CA GLY A 82 9.40 13.33 0.62
C GLY A 82 10.87 13.22 1.05
N GLU A 83 11.16 13.58 2.31
CA GLU A 83 12.51 13.53 2.90
C GLU A 83 12.94 12.09 3.25
N VAL A 84 11.97 11.19 3.46
CA VAL A 84 12.18 9.82 3.96
C VAL A 84 12.09 8.76 2.87
N ARG A 85 11.52 9.08 1.70
CA ARG A 85 11.37 8.14 0.57
C ARG A 85 12.75 7.69 0.06
N SER A 86 13.21 6.53 0.54
CA SER A 86 14.44 5.88 0.06
C SER A 86 14.29 5.20 -1.29
N TYR A 87 13.06 4.86 -1.71
CA TYR A 87 12.78 4.14 -2.95
C TYR A 87 12.94 4.98 -4.25
N VAL A 88 13.11 6.30 -4.15
CA VAL A 88 13.43 7.15 -5.31
C VAL A 88 14.93 7.13 -5.65
N THR A 89 15.77 6.67 -4.73
CA THR A 89 17.18 6.41 -5.02
C THR A 89 17.30 5.03 -5.67
N PRO A 90 17.81 4.93 -6.92
CA PRO A 90 18.10 3.64 -7.51
C PRO A 90 19.02 2.85 -6.58
N MET A 91 18.66 1.60 -6.35
CA MET A 91 19.46 0.71 -5.51
C MET A 91 20.89 0.63 -6.06
N THR A 92 21.89 0.86 -5.21
CA THR A 92 23.29 0.70 -5.61
C THR A 92 23.54 -0.76 -6.01
N ASP A 93 24.58 -1.00 -6.80
CA ASP A 93 24.94 -2.36 -7.19
C ASP A 93 25.24 -3.25 -5.97
N GLU A 94 25.82 -2.68 -4.92
CA GLU A 94 26.03 -3.36 -3.63
C GLU A 94 24.73 -3.73 -2.94
N GLN A 95 23.77 -2.80 -2.83
CA GLN A 95 22.45 -3.07 -2.25
C GLN A 95 21.70 -4.13 -3.08
N ARG A 96 21.78 -4.07 -4.42
CA ARG A 96 21.20 -5.06 -5.33
C ARG A 96 21.78 -6.45 -5.11
N LYS A 97 23.10 -6.55 -4.96
CA LYS A 97 23.78 -7.81 -4.65
C LYS A 97 23.36 -8.37 -3.29
N ILE A 98 23.18 -7.53 -2.26
CA ILE A 98 22.72 -7.95 -0.94
C ILE A 98 21.27 -8.47 -0.97
N LEU A 99 20.37 -7.84 -1.73
CA LEU A 99 18.95 -8.19 -1.74
C LEU A 99 18.59 -9.33 -2.71
N PHE A 100 19.29 -9.44 -3.84
CA PHE A 100 18.96 -10.43 -4.90
C PHE A 100 20.07 -11.46 -5.15
N GLY A 101 21.24 -11.31 -4.54
CA GLY A 101 22.37 -12.25 -4.64
C GLY A 101 22.41 -13.31 -3.54
N GLN A 102 21.43 -13.34 -2.64
CA GLN A 102 21.36 -14.34 -1.58
C GLN A 102 20.95 -15.70 -2.15
N THR A 103 21.74 -16.72 -1.85
CA THR A 103 21.51 -18.11 -2.25
C THR A 103 21.83 -19.04 -1.09
N ALA A 104 21.54 -20.34 -1.21
CA ALA A 104 21.97 -21.31 -0.20
C ALA A 104 23.50 -21.29 0.06
N GLY A 105 24.31 -20.80 -0.89
CA GLY A 105 25.76 -20.66 -0.71
C GLY A 105 26.19 -19.44 0.10
N SER A 106 25.33 -18.42 0.28
CA SER A 106 25.68 -17.20 1.02
C SER A 106 25.51 -17.31 2.54
N THR A 107 24.95 -18.42 3.05
CA THR A 107 24.71 -18.65 4.48
C THR A 107 25.86 -19.37 5.19
N ALA A 108 26.91 -19.80 4.47
CA ALA A 108 28.00 -20.62 5.01
C ALA A 108 29.18 -19.83 5.62
N LYS A 109 29.08 -18.49 5.72
CA LYS A 109 30.06 -17.64 6.41
C LYS A 109 29.40 -16.99 7.62
N GLY A 110 29.37 -17.73 8.73
CA GLY A 110 29.05 -17.27 10.07
C GLY A 110 30.10 -17.79 11.04
#